data_AF-A0A7X7FMQ4-F1
#
_entry.id   AF-A0A7X7FMQ4-F1
#
_cell.length_a   1.000
_cell.length_b   1.000
_cell.length_c   1.000
_cell.angle_alpha   90.00
_cell.angle_beta   90.00
_cell.angle_gamma   90.00
#
_symmetry.space_group_name_H-M   'P 1'
#
loop_
_entity.id
_entity.type
_entity.pdbx_description
1 polymer ?
#
loop_
_entity_poly.entity_id
_entity_poly.type
_entity_poly.pdbx_seq_one_letter_code
_entity_poly.pdbx_strand_id
1 'polypeptide(L)' 'MSFLSTTTTVYLFTDGVRQVTALWSRAGTLRIPAKALGLSERPLIMVNLMGHRRTIGHEESLSITATPVFLVREKDE' A
#
# COMPACT_ATOMS: atom_id res chain seq x y z
N MET A 1 14.51 11.48 4.83
CA MET A 1 15.05 10.11 4.75
C MET A 1 13.96 9.13 5.18
N SER A 2 13.77 8.03 4.44
CA SER A 2 12.65 7.07 4.56
C SER A 2 12.63 6.36 5.92
N PHE A 3 11.45 6.25 6.55
CA PHE A 3 11.23 5.60 7.85
C PHE A 3 10.27 4.41 7.67
N LEU A 4 10.79 3.29 7.17
CA LEU A 4 10.13 1.99 7.33
C LEU A 4 11.09 1.10 8.11
N SER A 5 10.76 0.82 9.36
CA SER A 5 11.51 -0.12 10.20
C SER A 5 11.16 -1.57 9.83
N THR A 6 11.97 -2.51 10.32
CA THR A 6 11.88 -3.97 10.11
C THR A 6 10.53 -4.63 10.43
N THR A 7 9.59 -3.89 11.03
CA THR A 7 8.23 -4.37 11.36
C THR A 7 7.22 -4.20 10.22
N THR A 8 7.57 -3.45 9.18
CA THR A 8 6.78 -3.25 7.97
C THR A 8 7.51 -3.87 6.80
N THR A 9 6.98 -4.97 6.25
CA THR A 9 7.56 -5.61 5.08
C THR A 9 6.80 -5.17 3.84
N VAL A 10 7.55 -4.82 2.80
CA VAL A 10 7.01 -4.37 1.51
C VAL A 10 7.48 -5.34 0.44
N TYR A 11 6.54 -6.05 -0.21
CA TYR A 11 6.85 -6.80 -1.42
C TYR A 11 6.41 -6.01 -2.63
N LEU A 12 7.32 -5.86 -3.58
CA LEU A 12 7.05 -5.23 -4.86
C LEU A 12 6.96 -6.31 -5.95
N PHE A 13 5.79 -6.45 -6.55
CA PHE A 13 5.62 -7.22 -7.78
C PHE A 13 5.37 -6.27 -8.94
N THR A 14 6.08 -6.48 -10.04
CA THR A 14 5.82 -5.78 -11.30
C THR A 14 5.74 -6.79 -12.43
N ASP A 15 4.65 -6.73 -13.19
CA ASP A 15 4.43 -7.55 -14.39
C ASP A 15 4.57 -6.71 -15.67
N GLY A 16 5.24 -5.55 -15.57
CA GLY A 16 5.42 -4.59 -16.66
C GLY A 16 4.26 -3.60 -16.82
N VAL A 17 3.05 -3.95 -16.40
CA VAL A 17 1.83 -3.12 -16.53
C VAL A 17 1.45 -2.52 -15.18
N ARG A 18 1.61 -3.29 -14.10
CA ARG A 18 1.20 -2.90 -12.76
C ARG A 18 2.35 -2.98 -11.77
N GLN A 19 2.23 -2.16 -10.74
CA GLN A 19 3.04 -2.20 -9.54
C GLN A 19 2.15 -2.60 -8.37
N VAL A 20 2.50 -3.70 -7.68
CA VAL A 20 1.79 -4.18 -6.50
C VAL A 20 2.68 -4.08 -5.28
N THR A 21 2.19 -3.41 -4.24
CA THR A 21 2.88 -3.19 -2.97
C THR A 21 2.10 -3.87 -1.85
N ALA A 22 2.64 -4.94 -1.26
CA ALA A 22 2.07 -5.56 -0.07
C ALA A 22 2.45 -4.78 1.20
N LEU A 23 1.51 -4.55 2.12
CA LEU A 23 1.73 -3.82 3.38
C LEU A 23 1.08 -4.55 4.56
N TRP A 24 1.84 -4.75 5.63
CA TRP A 24 1.34 -5.19 6.93
C TRP A 24 2.28 -4.74 8.05
N SER A 25 1.79 -4.77 9.28
CA SER A 25 2.52 -4.41 10.49
C SER A 25 2.39 -5.50 11.54
N ARG A 26 3.52 -6.03 12.01
CA ARG A 26 3.55 -6.94 13.17
C ARG A 26 3.49 -6.21 14.52
N ALA A 27 3.67 -4.89 14.53
CA ALA A 27 3.70 -4.07 15.75
C ALA A 27 2.30 -3.61 16.21
N GLY A 28 1.23 -4.11 15.59
CA GLY A 28 -0.14 -3.65 15.78
C GLY A 28 -0.60 -2.72 14.66
N THR A 29 -1.68 -1.96 14.90
CA THR A 29 -2.26 -1.07 13.90
C THR A 29 -1.36 0.14 13.65
N LEU A 30 -0.88 0.30 12.42
CA LEU A 30 -0.16 1.49 11.97
C LEU A 30 -1.03 2.28 11.02
N ARG A 31 -1.04 3.60 11.20
CA ARG A 31 -1.71 4.54 10.30
C ARG A 31 -0.67 5.20 9.41
N ILE A 32 -0.76 4.95 8.10
CA ILE A 32 0.19 5.44 7.10
C ILE A 32 -0.54 6.39 6.15
N PRO A 33 -0.12 7.67 6.04
CA PRO A 33 -0.64 8.57 5.02
C PRO A 33 -0.34 8.03 3.62
N ALA A 34 -1.31 8.09 2.70
CA ALA A 34 -1.12 7.60 1.34
C ALA A 34 0.10 8.27 0.66
N LYS A 35 0.24 9.60 0.75
CA LYS A 35 1.42 10.32 0.26
C LYS A 35 2.79 9.76 0.72
N ALA A 36 2.88 9.13 1.90
CA ALA A 36 4.14 8.60 2.44
C ALA A 36 4.58 7.28 1.76
N LEU A 37 3.68 6.59 1.06
CA LEU A 37 3.97 5.35 0.36
C LEU A 37 4.47 5.60 -1.08
N GLY A 38 5.01 6.80 -1.36
CA GLY A 38 5.43 7.21 -2.71
C GLY A 38 4.27 7.26 -3.69
N LEU A 39 3.08 7.59 -3.19
CA LEU A 39 1.83 7.59 -3.94
C LEU A 39 1.71 8.91 -4.71
N SER A 40 1.59 8.82 -6.03
CA SER A 40 1.34 9.98 -6.90
C SER A 40 -0.02 10.61 -6.56
N GLU A 41 -0.34 11.76 -7.13
CA GLU A 41 -1.66 12.41 -6.98
C GLU A 41 -2.84 11.53 -7.44
N ARG A 42 -2.56 10.37 -8.05
CA ARG A 42 -3.57 9.45 -8.53
C ARG A 42 -4.08 8.52 -7.44
N PRO A 43 -5.39 8.20 -7.46
CA PRO A 43 -5.98 7.25 -6.52
C PRO A 43 -5.43 5.83 -6.75
N LEU A 44 -5.39 5.04 -5.68
CA LEU A 44 -4.88 3.66 -5.71
C LEU A 44 -5.97 2.65 -5.41
N ILE A 45 -5.74 1.41 -5.85
CA ILE A 45 -6.64 0.31 -5.54
C ILE A 45 -6.01 -0.50 -4.40
N MET A 46 -6.61 -0.44 -3.22
CA MET A 46 -6.31 -1.37 -2.14
C MET A 46 -7.13 -2.64 -2.33
N VAL A 47 -6.48 -3.79 -2.18
CA VAL A 47 -7.10 -5.12 -2.23
C VAL A 47 -6.76 -5.85 -0.94
N ASN A 48 -7.76 -6.38 -0.23
CA ASN A 48 -7.54 -7.20 0.96
C ASN A 48 -7.41 -8.69 0.59
N LEU A 49 -7.13 -9.56 1.57
CA LEU A 49 -7.03 -11.00 1.35
C LEU A 49 -8.33 -11.67 0.88
N MET A 50 -9.49 -11.04 1.10
CA MET A 50 -10.78 -11.50 0.61
C MET A 50 -11.04 -11.08 -0.84
N GLY A 51 -10.10 -10.38 -1.47
CA GLY A 51 -10.24 -9.83 -2.82
C GLY A 51 -11.10 -8.57 -2.91
N HIS A 52 -11.57 -8.02 -1.77
CA HIS A 52 -12.32 -6.77 -1.77
C HIS A 52 -11.43 -5.62 -2.19
N ARG A 53 -11.95 -4.82 -3.13
CA ARG A 53 -11.26 -3.68 -3.72
C ARG A 53 -11.82 -2.39 -3.14
N ARG A 54 -10.94 -1.44 -2.83
CA ARG A 54 -11.30 -0.10 -2.39
C ARG A 54 -10.33 0.91 -3.00
N THR A 55 -10.88 1.97 -3.58
CA THR A 55 -10.10 3.12 -4.02
C THR A 55 -9.67 3.95 -2.81
N ILE A 56 -8.41 4.36 -2.79
CA ILE A 56 -7.80 5.18 -1.73
C ILE A 56 -7.39 6.51 -2.35
N GLY A 57 -7.98 7.60 -1.85
CA GLY A 57 -7.62 8.95 -2.26
C GLY A 57 -6.22 9.36 -1.76
N HIS A 58 -5.64 10.36 -2.42
CA HIS A 58 -4.30 10.86 -2.11
C HIS A 58 -4.15 11.39 -0.68
N GLU A 59 -5.20 12.02 -0.15
CA GLU A 59 -5.23 12.57 1.22
C GLU A 59 -5.66 11.55 2.28
N GLU A 60 -6.05 10.33 1.87
CA GLU A 60 -6.47 9.31 2.82
C GLU A 60 -5.28 8.73 3.60
N SER A 61 -5.58 8.25 4.81
CA SER A 61 -4.63 7.45 5.59
C SER A 61 -5.10 6.01 5.64
N LEU A 62 -4.17 5.10 5.39
CA LEU A 62 -4.36 3.66 5.44
C LEU A 62 -4.07 3.15 6.85
N SER A 63 -4.96 2.32 7.39
CA SER A 63 -4.69 1.54 8.61
C SER A 63 -4.24 0.15 8.21
N ILE A 64 -2.97 -0.17 8.45
CA ILE A 64 -2.44 -1.52 8.24
C ILE A 64 -2.33 -2.25 9.58
N THR A 65 -2.59 -3.55 9.56
CA THR A 65 -2.55 -4.42 10.74
C THR A 65 -1.64 -5.62 10.44
N ALA A 66 -1.70 -6.66 11.26
CA ALA A 66 -0.99 -7.92 10.98
C ALA A 66 -1.51 -8.61 9.70
N THR A 67 -2.73 -8.28 9.28
CA THR A 67 -3.30 -8.79 8.03
C THR A 67 -2.80 -7.96 6.85
N PRO A 68 -2.15 -8.58 5.84
CA PRO A 68 -1.67 -7.86 4.68
C PRO A 68 -2.78 -7.31 3.81
N VAL A 69 -2.49 -6.14 3.25
CA VAL A 69 -3.24 -5.52 2.16
C VAL A 69 -2.30 -5.28 0.98
N PHE A 70 -2.86 -5.28 -0.22
CA PHE A 70 -2.12 -5.08 -1.46
C PHE A 70 -2.55 -3.76 -2.08
N LEU A 71 -1.60 -2.87 -2.35
CA LEU A 71 -1.85 -1.66 -3.11
C LEU A 71 -1.45 -1.93 -4.56
N VAL A 72 -2.41 -1.79 -5.47
CA VAL A 72 -2.23 -1.99 -6.90
C VAL A 72 -2.24 -0.63 -7.59
N ARG A 73 -1.23 -0.40 -8.43
CA ARG A 73 -1.08 0.78 -9.27
C ARG A 73 -0.83 0.34 -10.72
N GLU A 74 -1.46 0.99 -11.68
CA GLU A 74 -1.05 0.91 -13.08
C GLU A 74 0.25 1.73 -13.26
N LYS A 75 1.23 1.17 -13.93
CA LYS A 75 2.47 1.90 -14.24
C LYS A 75 2.12 3.02 -15.22
N ASP A 76 2.58 4.23 -14.94
CA ASP A 76 2.63 5.27 -15.99
C ASP A 76 3.61 4.77 -17.06
N GLU A 77 3.17 4.74 -18.33
CA GLU A 77 4.04 4.45 -19.48
C GLU A 77 5.32 5.29 -19.46
#